data_AF-A0A6V7NHF0-F1
#
_entry.id   AF-A0A6V7NHF0-F1
#
_cell.length_a   1.000
_cell.length_b   1.000
_cell.length_c   1.000
_cell.angle_alpha   90.00
_cell.angle_beta   90.00
_cell.angle_gamma   90.00
#
_symmetry.space_group_name_H-M   'P 1'
#
loop_
_entity.id
_entity.type
_entity.pdbx_description
1 polymer ?
#
loop_
_entity_poly.entity_id
_entity_poly.type
_entity_poly.pdbx_seq_one_letter_code
_entity_poly.pdbx_strand_id
1 'polypeptide(L)'
;MQYPVYFAFEDEKIEALLMDVRKGDSASQPSTATTGGYKFIVSLPEPKKLSSPTISNIQGWLPGLKEEGDANQLPTIAIVANYDTFGAAPALSVGSDSNGSGVVALLEIARLFSRLYSNPKTRGKYNLLFGLTSGGPYNYNGTYKWLRSFDQRVRESIEYAICLNSIGSWNNELWIHVSKPPENPYIKQIYETFSDVAKDIGVSIGVKHKKINVSNPRVAWEHEQFSRFRVTAATLSELPVAPEFLESTGGLYDTRKSTDEKAIYRSVKLVAESIAKHIYGHEGRNIDIFADNSSLAVNPYYITSWLDLLSQTPRVAPFLSKNDPFIAALKKELSDHTVEVHVQHESLDGIFTFYDTTKATLNVYQVASVTFDLLFLLVLGSYLIILFSFLVITTRGLDDLINIFRRPPSRKAKAA
;
A
#
# COMPACT_ATOMS: atom_id res chain seq x y z
N MET A 1 -30.13 -6.05 -4.82
CA MET A 1 -29.32 -6.96 -3.97
C MET A 1 -27.92 -6.42 -3.92
N GLN A 2 -27.35 -6.27 -2.72
CA GLN A 2 -25.93 -5.95 -2.55
C GLN A 2 -25.21 -7.29 -2.34
N TYR A 3 -24.23 -7.58 -3.20
CA TYR A 3 -23.40 -8.77 -3.07
C TYR A 3 -22.05 -8.36 -2.50
N PRO A 4 -21.56 -9.00 -1.42
CA PRO A 4 -20.23 -8.72 -0.92
C PRO A 4 -19.18 -9.22 -1.92
N VAL A 5 -18.16 -8.41 -2.16
CA VAL A 5 -17.00 -8.75 -3.00
C VAL A 5 -15.79 -8.91 -2.09
N TYR A 6 -15.16 -10.08 -2.15
CA TYR A 6 -13.95 -10.39 -1.39
C TYR A 6 -12.76 -10.53 -2.34
N PHE A 7 -11.59 -10.10 -1.89
CA PHE A 7 -10.34 -10.25 -2.62
C PHE A 7 -9.45 -11.23 -1.87
N ALA A 8 -8.84 -12.15 -2.61
CA ALA A 8 -7.89 -13.12 -2.11
C ALA A 8 -6.73 -13.24 -3.11
N PHE A 9 -5.56 -13.68 -2.63
CA PHE A 9 -4.50 -14.09 -3.52
C PHE A 9 -4.90 -15.38 -4.24
N GLU A 10 -4.44 -15.53 -5.47
CA GLU A 10 -4.59 -16.77 -6.21
C GLU A 10 -3.76 -17.87 -5.53
N ASP A 11 -4.41 -19.00 -5.27
CA ASP A 11 -3.77 -20.21 -4.77
C ASP A 11 -4.29 -21.43 -5.54
N GLU A 12 -3.56 -22.54 -5.49
CA GLU A 12 -3.92 -23.78 -6.20
C GLU A 12 -5.31 -24.30 -5.80
N LYS A 13 -5.77 -24.00 -4.57
CA LYS A 13 -7.05 -24.47 -4.04
C LYS A 13 -8.23 -23.68 -4.61
N ILE A 14 -8.11 -22.37 -4.68
CA ILE A 14 -9.07 -21.44 -5.29
C ILE A 14 -9.11 -21.69 -6.79
N GLU A 15 -7.97 -21.93 -7.42
CA GLU A 15 -7.91 -22.26 -8.85
C GLU A 15 -8.65 -23.58 -9.13
N ALA A 16 -8.37 -24.65 -8.38
CA ALA A 16 -9.08 -25.92 -8.50
C ALA A 16 -10.59 -25.75 -8.30
N LEU A 17 -11.00 -24.99 -7.27
CA LEU A 17 -12.40 -24.67 -7.02
C LEU A 17 -13.05 -23.91 -8.18
N LEU A 18 -12.34 -22.94 -8.76
CA LEU A 18 -12.82 -22.14 -9.87
C LEU A 18 -12.97 -22.99 -11.15
N MET A 19 -12.03 -23.91 -11.39
CA MET A 19 -12.14 -24.88 -12.48
C MET A 19 -13.36 -25.78 -12.31
N ASP A 20 -13.63 -26.28 -11.11
CA ASP A 20 -14.81 -27.09 -10.82
C ASP A 20 -16.11 -26.33 -11.05
N VAL A 21 -16.20 -25.09 -10.55
CA VAL A 21 -17.37 -24.22 -10.76
C VAL A 21 -17.59 -23.95 -12.25
N ARG A 22 -16.53 -23.59 -12.99
CA ARG A 22 -16.60 -23.35 -14.44
C ARG A 22 -17.02 -24.58 -15.23
N LYS A 23 -16.57 -25.77 -14.81
CA LYS A 23 -16.96 -27.04 -15.42
C LYS A 23 -18.45 -27.33 -15.20
N GLY A 24 -18.97 -27.06 -14.00
CA GLY A 24 -20.40 -27.18 -13.69
C GLY A 24 -21.25 -26.25 -14.56
N ASP A 25 -20.85 -24.98 -14.68
CA ASP A 25 -21.54 -23.98 -15.51
C ASP A 25 -21.50 -24.35 -16.99
N SER A 26 -20.35 -24.77 -17.51
CA SER A 26 -20.19 -25.20 -18.91
C SER A 26 -21.01 -26.44 -19.24
N ALA A 27 -21.19 -27.34 -18.28
CA ALA A 27 -22.02 -28.52 -18.41
C ALA A 27 -23.53 -28.22 -18.27
N SER A 28 -23.93 -26.95 -18.07
CA SER A 28 -25.31 -26.54 -17.75
C SER A 28 -25.90 -27.32 -16.56
N GLN A 29 -25.04 -27.77 -15.65
CA GLN A 29 -25.42 -28.43 -14.40
C GLN A 29 -25.10 -27.48 -13.26
N PRO A 30 -25.93 -26.45 -13.03
CA PRO A 30 -25.73 -25.57 -11.88
C PRO A 30 -25.76 -26.39 -10.58
N SER A 31 -25.04 -25.90 -9.57
CA SER A 31 -25.05 -26.49 -8.23
C SER A 31 -26.50 -26.59 -7.74
N THR A 32 -27.03 -27.81 -7.70
CA THR A 32 -28.40 -28.12 -7.23
C THR A 32 -28.31 -29.13 -6.11
N ALA A 33 -29.40 -29.34 -5.38
CA ALA A 33 -29.47 -30.30 -4.29
C ALA A 33 -29.04 -31.72 -4.70
N THR A 34 -29.14 -32.07 -5.99
CA THR A 34 -28.82 -33.40 -6.55
C THR A 34 -27.41 -33.53 -7.13
N THR A 35 -26.73 -32.44 -7.46
CA THR A 35 -25.34 -32.48 -8.00
C THR A 35 -24.29 -32.17 -6.94
N GLY A 36 -24.71 -31.66 -5.77
CA GLY A 36 -23.78 -31.13 -4.77
C GLY A 36 -23.20 -29.79 -5.23
N GLY A 37 -22.60 -29.04 -4.31
CA GLY A 37 -22.05 -27.73 -4.63
C GLY A 37 -21.16 -27.18 -3.53
N TYR A 38 -20.54 -26.03 -3.81
CA TYR A 38 -19.72 -25.32 -2.84
C TYR A 38 -20.57 -24.31 -2.05
N LYS A 39 -20.49 -24.38 -0.73
CA LYS A 39 -21.06 -23.39 0.18
C LYS A 39 -19.95 -22.49 0.72
N PHE A 40 -20.01 -21.22 0.32
CA PHE A 40 -19.11 -20.18 0.79
C PHE A 40 -19.71 -19.52 2.03
N ILE A 41 -18.98 -19.56 3.15
CA ILE A 41 -19.40 -18.93 4.41
C ILE A 41 -18.31 -17.98 4.86
N VAL A 42 -18.70 -16.71 5.04
CA VAL A 42 -17.89 -15.70 5.71
C VAL A 42 -18.61 -15.32 6.99
N SER A 43 -17.97 -15.57 8.13
CA SER A 43 -18.52 -15.25 9.44
C SER A 43 -17.83 -14.00 9.99
N LEU A 44 -18.42 -12.84 9.74
CA LEU A 44 -17.96 -11.56 10.28
C LEU A 44 -19.07 -10.92 11.12
N PRO A 45 -18.71 -10.19 12.20
CA PRO A 45 -19.63 -9.28 12.84
C PRO A 45 -20.00 -8.14 11.89
N GLU A 46 -21.10 -7.44 12.18
CA GLU A 46 -21.45 -6.23 11.45
C GLU A 46 -20.33 -5.19 11.56
N PRO A 47 -19.86 -4.62 10.43
CA PRO A 47 -18.77 -3.65 10.43
C PRO A 47 -19.10 -2.42 11.27
N LYS A 48 -18.18 -2.01 12.14
CA LYS A 48 -18.35 -0.83 12.97
C LYS A 48 -17.63 0.35 12.34
N LYS A 49 -18.30 1.51 12.38
CA LYS A 49 -17.70 2.77 11.94
C LYS A 49 -16.49 3.10 12.81
N LEU A 50 -15.36 3.39 12.16
CA LEU A 50 -14.16 3.83 12.84
C LEU A 50 -14.30 5.29 13.27
N SER A 51 -14.25 5.55 14.57
CA SER A 51 -14.27 6.90 15.13
C SER A 51 -12.86 7.49 15.09
N SER A 52 -12.68 8.59 14.35
CA SER A 52 -11.44 9.37 14.29
C SER A 52 -10.16 8.55 14.04
N PRO A 53 -9.95 8.04 12.81
CA PRO A 53 -8.68 7.40 12.46
C PRO A 53 -7.51 8.34 12.70
N THR A 54 -6.33 7.78 13.00
CA THR A 54 -5.14 8.57 13.33
C THR A 54 -4.11 8.49 12.21
N ILE A 55 -3.48 9.61 11.89
CA ILE A 55 -2.34 9.71 10.98
C ILE A 55 -1.09 10.04 11.77
N SER A 56 0.06 9.53 11.32
CA SER A 56 1.34 9.70 12.01
C SER A 56 2.37 10.28 11.05
N ASN A 57 2.82 11.52 11.27
CA ASN A 57 3.90 12.10 10.49
C ASN A 57 5.22 11.90 11.24
N ILE A 58 6.27 11.50 10.53
CA ILE A 58 7.62 11.33 11.07
C ILE A 58 8.50 12.39 10.42
N GLN A 59 9.22 13.15 11.24
CA GLN A 59 10.22 14.10 10.76
C GLN A 59 11.59 13.78 11.36
N GLY A 60 12.64 13.97 10.57
CA GLY A 60 14.03 13.85 11.00
C GLY A 60 14.83 15.08 10.58
N TRP A 61 15.58 15.67 11.51
CA TRP A 61 16.44 16.83 11.26
C TRP A 61 17.90 16.44 11.17
N LEU A 62 18.57 16.92 10.13
CA LEU A 62 20.02 16.83 9.97
C LEU A 62 20.60 18.25 9.89
N PRO A 63 21.19 18.77 10.98
CA PRO A 63 21.62 20.15 11.05
C PRO A 63 22.87 20.42 10.20
N GLY A 64 22.87 21.57 9.53
CA GLY A 64 24.03 22.08 8.80
C GLY A 64 25.11 22.64 9.73
N LEU A 65 26.24 23.03 9.14
CA LEU A 65 27.30 23.72 9.86
C LEU A 65 27.03 25.22 9.85
N LYS A 66 26.89 25.80 11.04
CA LYS A 66 26.76 27.24 11.24
C LYS A 66 28.14 27.83 11.54
N GLU A 67 28.51 28.91 10.87
CA GLU A 67 29.73 29.65 11.20
C GLU A 67 29.53 30.44 12.51
N GLU A 68 30.54 30.42 13.38
CA GLU A 68 30.52 31.17 14.64
C GLU A 68 30.37 32.67 14.35
N GLY A 69 29.31 33.30 14.88
CA GLY A 69 29.03 34.73 14.72
C GLY A 69 27.90 35.07 13.74
N ASP A 70 27.38 34.13 12.95
CA ASP A 70 26.22 34.40 12.10
C ASP A 70 24.93 34.45 12.94
N ALA A 71 24.23 35.57 12.92
CA ALA A 71 22.95 35.72 13.63
C ALA A 71 21.80 35.04 12.88
N ASN A 72 21.95 34.79 11.57
CA ASN A 72 20.90 34.24 10.74
C ASN A 72 20.71 32.73 10.97
N GLN A 73 19.47 32.28 10.78
CA GLN A 73 19.13 30.87 10.78
C GLN A 73 19.57 30.27 9.44
N LEU A 74 20.19 29.09 9.47
CA LEU A 74 20.57 28.39 8.24
C LEU A 74 19.33 28.03 7.41
N PRO A 75 19.38 28.18 6.08
CA PRO A 75 18.31 27.75 5.20
C PRO A 75 18.11 26.22 5.30
N THR A 76 16.88 25.79 5.11
CA THR A 76 16.47 24.39 5.21
C THR A 76 15.94 23.88 3.88
N ILE A 77 16.44 22.73 3.45
CA ILE A 77 15.91 21.97 2.30
C ILE A 77 15.10 20.81 2.86
N ALA A 78 13.83 20.73 2.51
CA ALA A 78 12.97 19.64 2.95
C ALA A 78 12.87 18.55 1.85
N ILE A 79 13.04 17.29 2.23
CA ILE A 79 12.80 16.13 1.38
C ILE A 79 11.65 15.35 2.00
N VAL A 80 10.57 15.20 1.25
CA VAL A 80 9.31 14.67 1.78
C VAL A 80 8.77 13.56 0.89
N ALA A 81 8.23 12.52 1.51
CA ALA A 81 7.50 11.47 0.82
C ALA A 81 6.34 11.00 1.70
N ASN A 82 5.16 10.82 1.10
CA ASN A 82 4.07 10.14 1.79
C ASN A 82 4.25 8.62 1.77
N TYR A 83 3.83 7.91 2.82
CA TYR A 83 3.98 6.45 2.88
C TYR A 83 2.65 5.70 2.85
N ASP A 84 1.52 6.40 2.73
CA ASP A 84 0.20 5.77 2.81
C ASP A 84 -0.33 5.31 1.48
N THR A 85 -1.15 4.27 1.54
CA THR A 85 -1.88 3.73 0.39
C THR A 85 -3.39 3.79 0.57
N PHE A 86 -4.10 3.56 -0.52
CA PHE A 86 -5.51 3.38 -0.61
C PHE A 86 -5.82 2.40 -1.76
N GLY A 87 -6.72 1.46 -1.49
CA GLY A 87 -7.11 0.46 -2.49
C GLY A 87 -8.43 -0.19 -2.12
N ALA A 88 -9.02 -0.89 -3.08
CA ALA A 88 -10.32 -1.57 -2.91
C ALA A 88 -10.32 -2.58 -1.74
N ALA A 89 -9.17 -3.22 -1.47
CA ALA A 89 -8.97 -4.05 -0.29
C ALA A 89 -7.81 -3.47 0.55
N PRO A 90 -8.11 -2.79 1.67
CA PRO A 90 -7.08 -2.12 2.47
C PRO A 90 -5.98 -3.05 2.98
N ALA A 91 -6.34 -4.29 3.31
CA ALA A 91 -5.41 -5.31 3.78
C ALA A 91 -4.46 -5.87 2.70
N LEU A 92 -4.66 -5.51 1.43
CA LEU A 92 -3.84 -5.94 0.30
C LEU A 92 -3.21 -4.74 -0.45
N SER A 93 -3.50 -3.51 -0.02
CA SER A 93 -3.02 -2.29 -0.65
C SER A 93 -1.62 -1.96 -0.14
N VAL A 94 -0.60 -2.56 -0.76
CA VAL A 94 0.82 -2.37 -0.40
C VAL A 94 1.42 -1.12 -1.07
N GLY A 95 1.06 -0.87 -2.34
CA GLY A 95 1.47 0.30 -3.10
C GLY A 95 2.98 0.44 -3.24
N SER A 96 3.60 -0.48 -4.00
CA SER A 96 5.06 -0.53 -4.16
C SER A 96 5.58 0.68 -4.92
N ASP A 97 4.98 1.02 -6.05
CA ASP A 97 5.33 2.23 -6.79
C ASP A 97 4.38 3.41 -6.54
N SER A 98 3.20 3.16 -5.98
CA SER A 98 2.31 4.18 -5.42
C SER A 98 2.90 4.70 -4.11
N ASN A 99 4.02 5.38 -4.26
CA ASN A 99 4.89 5.99 -3.30
C ASN A 99 5.64 5.08 -2.30
N GLY A 100 5.74 3.78 -2.56
CA GLY A 100 6.70 2.94 -1.83
C GLY A 100 8.12 3.30 -2.25
N SER A 101 8.33 3.41 -3.55
CA SER A 101 9.56 3.89 -4.19
C SER A 101 10.05 5.24 -3.67
N GLY A 102 9.15 6.21 -3.44
CA GLY A 102 9.48 7.52 -2.88
C GLY A 102 9.97 7.45 -1.42
N VAL A 103 9.36 6.58 -0.61
CA VAL A 103 9.80 6.35 0.79
C VAL A 103 11.19 5.72 0.83
N VAL A 104 11.44 4.69 0.01
CA VAL A 104 12.77 4.05 -0.08
C VAL A 104 13.82 5.08 -0.48
N ALA A 105 13.51 5.91 -1.48
CA ALA A 105 14.44 6.92 -1.93
C ALA A 105 14.74 7.96 -0.84
N LEU A 106 13.74 8.41 -0.09
CA LEU A 106 13.93 9.35 1.02
C LEU A 106 14.85 8.77 2.11
N LEU A 107 14.61 7.51 2.50
CA LEU A 107 15.42 6.83 3.52
C LEU A 107 16.89 6.69 3.07
N GLU A 108 17.11 6.31 1.81
CA GLU A 108 18.46 6.20 1.26
C GLU A 108 19.15 7.57 1.15
N ILE A 109 18.43 8.62 0.74
CA ILE A 109 18.97 9.99 0.73
C ILE A 109 19.35 10.43 2.14
N ALA A 110 18.53 10.13 3.15
CA ALA A 110 18.86 10.41 4.55
C ALA A 110 20.15 9.69 4.98
N ARG A 111 20.32 8.41 4.63
CA ARG A 111 21.55 7.65 4.89
C ARG A 111 22.78 8.27 4.23
N LEU A 112 22.67 8.70 2.97
CA LEU A 112 23.76 9.32 2.23
C LEU A 112 24.21 10.63 2.87
N PHE A 113 23.26 11.52 3.17
CA PHE A 113 23.56 12.81 3.77
C PHE A 113 24.01 12.69 5.23
N SER A 114 23.50 11.73 6.00
CA SER A 114 24.00 11.41 7.34
C SER A 114 25.51 11.18 7.32
N ARG A 115 25.99 10.34 6.39
CA ARG A 115 27.40 10.02 6.23
C ARG A 115 28.20 11.24 5.75
N LEU A 116 27.66 12.00 4.80
CA LEU A 116 28.31 13.22 4.30
C LEU A 116 28.41 14.31 5.39
N TYR A 117 27.41 14.45 6.26
CA TYR A 117 27.36 15.48 7.31
C TYR A 117 28.03 15.04 8.61
N SER A 118 28.41 13.77 8.73
CA SER A 118 29.13 13.22 9.89
C SER A 118 30.48 13.92 10.11
N ASN A 119 31.16 14.30 9.01
CA ASN A 119 32.44 15.01 9.07
C ASN A 119 32.20 16.53 9.04
N PRO A 120 32.67 17.30 10.04
CA PRO A 120 32.53 18.75 10.06
C PRO A 120 33.09 19.47 8.83
N LYS A 121 34.11 18.90 8.16
CA LYS A 121 34.71 19.50 6.96
C LYS A 121 33.82 19.41 5.72
N THR A 122 32.97 18.40 5.66
CA THR A 122 32.05 18.16 4.54
C THR A 122 30.63 18.61 4.87
N ARG A 123 30.34 18.97 6.11
CA ARG A 123 29.01 19.43 6.51
C ARG A 123 28.68 20.77 5.82
N GLY A 124 27.59 20.78 5.06
CA GLY A 124 27.14 21.95 4.30
C GLY A 124 26.48 23.03 5.15
N LYS A 125 26.27 24.21 4.56
CA LYS A 125 25.60 25.37 5.19
C LYS A 125 24.07 25.34 5.08
N TYR A 126 23.48 24.14 5.04
CA TYR A 126 22.03 23.94 4.93
C TYR A 126 21.58 22.91 5.96
N ASN A 127 20.38 23.11 6.52
CA ASN A 127 19.70 22.06 7.26
C ASN A 127 18.95 21.17 6.28
N LEU A 128 18.95 19.86 6.52
CA LEU A 128 18.10 18.93 5.79
C LEU A 128 16.98 18.46 6.71
N LEU A 129 15.75 18.59 6.22
CA LEU A 129 14.54 18.15 6.89
C LEU A 129 13.94 16.98 6.11
N PHE A 130 13.93 15.80 6.71
CA PHE A 130 13.31 14.61 6.13
C PHE A 130 11.91 14.45 6.70
N GLY A 131 10.89 14.38 5.84
CA GLY A 131 9.49 14.22 6.23
C GLY A 131 8.87 12.98 5.62
N LEU A 132 8.47 12.02 6.46
CA LEU A 132 7.61 10.91 6.07
C LEU A 132 6.19 11.21 6.53
N THR A 133 5.33 11.55 5.59
CA THR A 133 3.97 12.04 5.86
C THR A 133 2.93 10.94 5.68
N SER A 134 1.92 10.99 6.52
CA SER A 134 0.70 10.19 6.38
C SER A 134 -0.38 11.05 5.70
N GLY A 135 -1.52 10.48 5.34
CA GLY A 135 -2.63 11.20 4.74
C GLY A 135 -2.54 11.40 3.22
N GLY A 136 -1.61 10.77 2.51
CA GLY A 136 -1.34 11.01 1.08
C GLY A 136 -2.58 10.93 0.18
N PRO A 137 -3.24 9.75 0.07
CA PRO A 137 -4.49 9.57 -0.69
C PRO A 137 -5.66 10.46 -0.21
N TYR A 138 -5.56 11.04 0.98
CA TYR A 138 -6.58 11.86 1.61
C TYR A 138 -6.26 13.35 1.47
N ASN A 139 -5.94 13.78 0.24
CA ASN A 139 -5.49 15.13 -0.08
C ASN A 139 -4.24 15.56 0.72
N TYR A 140 -3.31 14.64 1.01
CA TYR A 140 -2.09 14.93 1.78
C TYR A 140 -2.40 15.56 3.14
N ASN A 141 -3.42 15.05 3.84
CA ASN A 141 -3.88 15.63 5.11
C ASN A 141 -2.79 15.63 6.19
N GLY A 142 -1.92 14.62 6.23
CA GLY A 142 -0.81 14.61 7.19
C GLY A 142 0.22 15.68 6.87
N THR A 143 0.58 15.88 5.60
CA THR A 143 1.45 17.01 5.18
C THR A 143 0.84 18.36 5.56
N TYR A 144 -0.48 18.53 5.38
CA TYR A 144 -1.19 19.73 5.81
C TYR A 144 -1.08 19.97 7.32
N LYS A 145 -1.35 18.94 8.15
CA LYS A 145 -1.27 19.05 9.62
C LYS A 145 0.16 19.22 10.11
N TRP A 146 1.11 18.59 9.44
CA TRP A 146 2.54 18.73 9.70
C TRP A 146 3.02 20.16 9.46
N LEU A 147 2.73 20.73 8.28
CA LEU A 147 3.09 22.12 7.98
C LEU A 147 2.37 23.13 8.88
N ARG A 148 1.13 22.84 9.29
CA ARG A 148 0.39 23.65 10.25
C ARG A 148 1.02 23.65 11.64
N SER A 149 1.66 22.56 12.04
CA SER A 149 2.34 22.46 13.34
C SER A 149 3.60 23.31 13.42
N PHE A 150 4.17 23.70 12.27
CA PHE A 150 5.37 24.53 12.23
C PHE A 150 5.09 25.99 12.57
N ASP A 151 5.91 26.51 13.46
CA ASP A 151 6.02 27.95 13.69
C ASP A 151 6.36 28.68 12.40
N GLN A 152 5.94 29.94 12.31
CA GLN A 152 6.17 30.77 11.12
C GLN A 152 7.66 30.86 10.78
N ARG A 153 8.54 30.99 11.79
CA ARG A 153 9.99 31.04 11.62
C ARG A 153 10.56 29.77 10.98
N VAL A 154 10.07 28.60 11.37
CA VAL A 154 10.51 27.33 10.77
C VAL A 154 10.07 27.26 9.31
N ARG A 155 8.82 27.62 9.01
CA ARG A 155 8.30 27.64 7.63
C ARG A 155 9.07 28.62 6.73
N GLU A 156 9.41 29.79 7.24
CA GLU A 156 10.20 30.79 6.51
C GLU A 156 11.66 30.36 6.32
N SER A 157 12.19 29.50 7.20
CA SER A 157 13.53 28.92 7.03
C SER A 157 13.60 27.82 5.97
N ILE A 158 12.45 27.26 5.54
CA ILE A 158 12.40 26.27 4.46
C ILE A 158 12.50 27.02 3.14
N GLU A 159 13.65 26.93 2.50
CA GLU A 159 13.90 27.59 1.22
C GLU A 159 13.10 26.93 0.10
N TYR A 160 13.18 25.60 0.03
CA TYR A 160 12.29 24.80 -0.80
C TYR A 160 12.13 23.37 -0.27
N ALA A 161 11.08 22.69 -0.73
CA ALA A 161 10.83 21.28 -0.48
C ALA A 161 10.78 20.46 -1.78
N ILE A 162 11.39 19.28 -1.78
CA ILE A 162 11.28 18.27 -2.83
C ILE A 162 10.39 17.14 -2.30
N CYS A 163 9.26 16.94 -2.94
CA CYS A 163 8.35 15.83 -2.64
C CYS A 163 8.62 14.68 -3.61
N LEU A 164 8.91 13.48 -3.11
CA LEU A 164 9.12 12.29 -3.92
C LEU A 164 7.79 11.54 -4.06
N ASN A 165 7.39 11.24 -5.30
CA ASN A 165 6.18 10.49 -5.59
C ASN A 165 6.38 9.56 -6.78
N SER A 166 6.13 8.25 -6.65
CA SER A 166 6.17 7.28 -7.76
C SER A 166 7.37 7.45 -8.69
N ILE A 167 8.53 7.02 -8.19
CA ILE A 167 9.83 7.14 -8.88
C ILE A 167 10.47 5.77 -9.07
N GLY A 168 9.67 4.71 -9.12
CA GLY A 168 10.12 3.33 -9.13
C GLY A 168 9.91 2.60 -10.45
N SER A 169 9.11 3.10 -11.41
CA SER A 169 8.84 2.39 -12.68
C SER A 169 9.24 3.16 -13.95
N TRP A 170 9.85 4.34 -13.78
CA TRP A 170 10.27 5.17 -14.92
C TRP A 170 11.47 4.60 -15.70
N ASN A 171 11.43 4.81 -17.01
CA ASN A 171 12.52 4.44 -17.90
C ASN A 171 13.60 5.54 -17.93
N ASN A 172 13.36 6.62 -18.68
CA ASN A 172 14.34 7.69 -18.93
C ASN A 172 13.74 9.10 -18.80
N GLU A 173 12.49 9.23 -18.37
CA GLU A 173 11.80 10.52 -18.24
C GLU A 173 11.25 10.68 -16.83
N LEU A 174 11.53 11.84 -16.22
CA LEU A 174 10.98 12.26 -14.95
C LEU A 174 10.39 13.66 -15.07
N TRP A 175 9.39 13.95 -14.27
CA TRP A 175 8.69 15.24 -14.29
C TRP A 175 8.78 15.93 -12.94
N ILE A 176 9.17 17.20 -12.99
CA ILE A 176 9.13 18.12 -11.86
C ILE A 176 7.82 18.92 -11.96
N HIS A 177 6.88 18.61 -11.06
CA HIS A 177 5.60 19.30 -10.96
C HIS A 177 5.72 20.46 -9.98
N VAL A 178 5.30 21.66 -10.41
CA VAL A 178 5.41 22.89 -9.64
C VAL A 178 4.12 23.70 -9.67
N SER A 179 3.83 24.32 -8.53
CA SER A 179 2.69 25.21 -8.35
C SER A 179 3.02 26.69 -8.59
N LYS A 180 4.27 27.07 -8.31
CA LYS A 180 4.80 28.41 -8.59
C LYS A 180 5.29 28.47 -10.03
N PRO A 181 5.22 29.66 -10.67
CA PRO A 181 5.71 29.85 -12.02
C PRO A 181 7.20 29.46 -12.14
N PRO A 182 7.63 28.87 -13.28
CA PRO A 182 9.03 28.49 -13.49
C PRO A 182 10.00 29.67 -13.50
N GLU A 183 9.50 30.90 -13.64
CA GLU A 183 10.26 32.14 -13.49
C GLU A 183 10.67 32.42 -12.03
N ASN A 184 10.09 31.73 -11.05
CA ASN A 184 10.52 31.83 -9.67
C ASN A 184 11.99 31.37 -9.52
N PRO A 185 12.86 32.16 -8.86
CA PRO A 185 14.29 31.87 -8.81
C PRO A 185 14.61 30.50 -8.20
N TYR A 186 13.88 30.09 -7.16
CA TYR A 186 14.09 28.78 -6.52
C TYR A 186 13.66 27.62 -7.42
N ILE A 187 12.54 27.76 -8.14
CA ILE A 187 12.08 26.72 -9.08
C ILE A 187 13.04 26.60 -10.25
N LYS A 188 13.50 27.73 -10.78
CA LYS A 188 14.51 27.78 -11.84
C LYS A 188 15.80 27.09 -11.39
N GLN A 189 16.27 27.40 -10.18
CA GLN A 189 17.47 26.79 -9.60
C GLN A 189 17.31 25.27 -9.40
N ILE A 190 16.17 24.82 -8.88
CA ILE A 190 15.85 23.38 -8.75
C ILE A 190 15.92 22.73 -10.13
N TYR A 191 15.22 23.29 -11.12
CA TYR A 191 15.18 22.69 -12.45
C TYR A 191 16.55 22.66 -13.14
N GLU A 192 17.32 23.74 -13.08
CA GLU A 192 18.67 23.80 -13.66
C GLU A 192 19.60 22.78 -13.01
N THR A 193 19.58 22.69 -11.68
CA THR A 193 20.41 21.74 -10.94
C THR A 193 20.06 20.30 -11.27
N PHE A 194 18.76 19.97 -11.28
CA PHE A 194 18.28 18.64 -11.64
C PHE A 194 18.55 18.32 -13.11
N SER A 195 18.33 19.26 -14.04
CA SER A 195 18.55 19.06 -15.47
C SER A 195 20.02 18.80 -15.79
N ASP A 196 20.94 19.47 -15.09
CA ASP A 196 22.37 19.23 -15.26
C ASP A 196 22.76 17.83 -14.82
N VAL A 197 22.39 17.44 -13.59
CA VAL A 197 22.69 16.09 -13.06
C VAL A 197 22.01 15.01 -13.91
N ALA A 198 20.80 15.27 -14.40
CA ALA A 198 20.10 14.34 -15.27
C ALA A 198 20.83 14.10 -16.59
N LYS A 199 21.43 15.13 -17.20
CA LYS A 199 22.25 14.96 -18.41
C LYS A 199 23.44 14.03 -18.16
N ASP A 200 24.06 14.13 -16.99
CA ASP A 200 25.22 13.30 -16.63
C ASP A 200 24.82 11.83 -16.40
N ILE A 201 23.63 11.58 -15.85
CA ILE A 201 23.06 10.23 -15.64
C ILE A 201 22.37 9.68 -16.91
N GLY A 202 22.14 10.51 -17.93
CA GLY A 202 21.47 10.12 -19.17
C GLY A 202 19.94 10.06 -19.06
N VAL A 203 19.35 10.94 -18.23
CA VAL A 203 17.92 11.03 -17.94
C VAL A 203 17.37 12.36 -18.46
N SER A 204 16.14 12.33 -18.97
CA SER A 204 15.39 13.53 -19.36
C SER A 204 14.51 14.00 -18.21
N ILE A 205 14.60 15.28 -17.86
CA ILE A 205 13.74 15.91 -16.87
C ILE A 205 12.93 17.02 -17.52
N GLY A 206 11.61 16.94 -17.38
CA GLY A 206 10.69 17.99 -17.79
C GLY A 206 10.08 18.73 -16.60
N VAL A 207 9.63 19.97 -16.82
CA VAL A 207 8.86 20.74 -15.82
C VAL A 207 7.41 20.84 -16.24
N LYS A 208 6.51 20.61 -15.30
CA LYS A 208 5.06 20.81 -15.45
C LYS A 208 4.61 21.85 -14.43
N HIS A 209 4.19 23.01 -14.93
CA HIS A 209 3.62 24.06 -14.09
C HIS A 209 2.10 23.99 -14.09
N LYS A 210 1.50 23.97 -12.90
CA LYS A 210 0.06 24.06 -12.70
C LYS A 210 -0.24 25.00 -11.53
N LYS A 211 -0.90 26.12 -11.81
CA LYS A 211 -1.34 27.04 -10.77
C LYS A 211 -2.37 26.37 -9.86
N ILE A 212 -2.16 26.45 -8.55
CA ILE A 212 -3.11 25.90 -7.57
C ILE A 212 -4.39 26.72 -7.49
N ASN A 213 -5.51 26.03 -7.34
CA ASN A 213 -6.77 26.64 -6.97
C ASN A 213 -7.01 26.46 -5.46
N VAL A 214 -6.81 27.52 -4.69
CA VAL A 214 -6.92 27.48 -3.21
C VAL A 214 -8.33 27.14 -2.74
N SER A 215 -9.37 27.44 -3.54
CA SER A 215 -10.75 27.09 -3.18
C SER A 215 -11.09 25.62 -3.41
N ASN A 216 -10.29 24.90 -4.19
CA ASN A 216 -10.52 23.47 -4.42
C ASN A 216 -10.01 22.68 -3.22
N PRO A 217 -10.87 21.91 -2.51
CA PRO A 217 -10.41 21.08 -1.40
C PRO A 217 -9.49 19.94 -1.86
N ARG A 218 -9.58 19.52 -3.12
CA ARG A 218 -8.75 18.46 -3.69
C ARG A 218 -7.31 18.92 -3.86
N VAL A 219 -6.39 18.04 -3.49
CA VAL A 219 -4.95 18.23 -3.65
C VAL A 219 -4.39 17.02 -4.37
N ALA A 220 -3.87 17.22 -5.58
CA ALA A 220 -3.37 16.10 -6.39
C ALA A 220 -1.90 15.79 -6.11
N TRP A 221 -1.11 16.81 -5.79
CA TRP A 221 0.31 16.68 -5.47
C TRP A 221 0.65 17.21 -4.09
N GLU A 222 1.63 16.57 -3.43
CA GLU A 222 2.05 16.97 -2.09
C GLU A 222 2.55 18.43 -2.01
N HIS A 223 3.29 18.89 -3.04
CA HIS A 223 3.83 20.25 -3.11
C HIS A 223 2.75 21.35 -3.14
N GLU A 224 1.51 21.02 -3.50
CA GLU A 224 0.39 21.96 -3.46
C GLU A 224 0.04 22.35 -2.00
N GLN A 225 0.23 21.43 -1.03
CA GLN A 225 0.05 21.76 0.40
C GLN A 225 1.07 22.80 0.86
N PHE A 226 2.34 22.63 0.49
CA PHE A 226 3.39 23.62 0.77
C PHE A 226 3.06 24.99 0.20
N SER A 227 2.53 25.01 -1.03
CA SER A 227 2.12 26.24 -1.70
C SER A 227 0.99 26.97 -0.96
N ARG A 228 0.05 26.24 -0.32
CA ARG A 228 -0.98 26.83 0.56
C ARG A 228 -0.37 27.50 1.80
N PHE A 229 0.75 26.97 2.31
CA PHE A 229 1.53 27.56 3.41
C PHE A 229 2.62 28.54 2.94
N ARG A 230 2.60 28.95 1.66
CA ARG A 230 3.56 29.87 1.02
C ARG A 230 5.00 29.37 0.92
N VAL A 231 5.26 28.10 1.26
CA VAL A 231 6.56 27.45 1.10
C VAL A 231 6.75 27.05 -0.37
N THR A 232 7.94 27.24 -0.93
CA THR A 232 8.26 26.78 -2.28
C THR A 232 8.45 25.27 -2.27
N ALA A 233 7.80 24.55 -3.18
CA ALA A 233 7.96 23.10 -3.27
C ALA A 233 7.75 22.60 -4.70
N ALA A 234 8.35 21.44 -4.97
CA ALA A 234 8.23 20.72 -6.23
C ALA A 234 8.01 19.22 -5.96
N THR A 235 7.19 18.56 -6.77
CA THR A 235 7.06 17.09 -6.72
C THR A 235 7.84 16.47 -7.88
N LEU A 236 8.76 15.55 -7.58
CA LEU A 236 9.42 14.70 -8.56
C LEU A 236 8.61 13.42 -8.72
N SER A 237 8.17 13.14 -9.95
CA SER A 237 7.33 11.98 -10.24
C SER A 237 7.53 11.48 -11.67
N GLU A 238 7.31 10.18 -11.89
CA GLU A 238 7.27 9.60 -13.23
C GLU A 238 5.97 9.95 -13.98
N LEU A 239 4.87 10.13 -13.25
CA LEU A 239 3.58 10.49 -13.83
C LEU A 239 3.64 11.86 -14.54
N PRO A 240 3.32 11.95 -15.84
CA PRO A 240 3.38 13.21 -16.60
C PRO A 240 2.22 14.15 -16.27
N VAL A 241 1.13 13.62 -15.73
CA VAL A 241 -0.10 14.33 -15.39
C VAL A 241 -0.47 14.00 -13.95
N ALA A 242 -1.13 14.95 -13.28
CA ALA A 242 -1.64 14.75 -11.93
C ALA A 242 -2.68 13.61 -11.92
N PRO A 243 -2.55 12.61 -11.03
CA PRO A 243 -3.49 11.49 -10.97
C PRO A 243 -4.90 11.96 -10.59
N GLU A 244 -5.90 11.25 -11.11
CA GLU A 244 -7.30 11.37 -10.72
C GLU A 244 -7.55 10.85 -9.29
N PHE A 245 -8.80 10.92 -8.82
CA PHE A 245 -9.07 10.70 -7.39
C PHE A 245 -8.76 9.25 -7.03
N LEU A 246 -7.83 9.03 -6.11
CA LEU A 246 -7.37 7.70 -5.70
C LEU A 246 -6.71 6.88 -6.82
N GLU A 247 -6.40 7.49 -7.96
CA GLU A 247 -5.60 6.87 -9.00
C GLU A 247 -4.14 6.76 -8.52
N SER A 248 -3.50 5.62 -8.78
CA SER A 248 -2.11 5.36 -8.38
C SER A 248 -1.83 5.56 -6.88
N THR A 249 -2.78 5.15 -6.04
CA THR A 249 -2.65 5.22 -4.57
C THR A 249 -2.40 3.86 -3.92
N GLY A 250 -2.00 2.84 -4.68
CA GLY A 250 -1.73 1.50 -4.17
C GLY A 250 -2.82 0.49 -4.51
N GLY A 251 -3.27 0.52 -5.77
CA GLY A 251 -4.20 -0.47 -6.32
C GLY A 251 -3.66 -1.90 -6.20
N LEU A 252 -4.54 -2.90 -6.33
CA LEU A 252 -4.19 -4.32 -6.14
C LEU A 252 -3.11 -4.85 -7.11
N TYR A 253 -2.92 -4.18 -8.25
CA TYR A 253 -1.88 -4.52 -9.22
C TYR A 253 -0.49 -3.96 -8.85
N ASP A 254 -0.44 -3.01 -7.92
CA ASP A 254 0.79 -2.33 -7.52
C ASP A 254 1.57 -3.14 -6.47
N THR A 255 2.24 -4.16 -6.98
CA THR A 255 3.03 -5.16 -6.24
C THR A 255 4.52 -4.95 -6.50
N ARG A 256 5.39 -5.75 -5.86
CA ARG A 256 6.86 -5.66 -6.05
C ARG A 256 7.33 -5.64 -7.52
N LYS A 257 6.56 -6.25 -8.42
CA LYS A 257 6.84 -6.33 -9.86
C LYS A 257 6.63 -5.01 -10.61
N SER A 258 5.89 -4.06 -10.06
CA SER A 258 5.68 -2.74 -10.68
C SER A 258 6.94 -1.87 -10.61
N THR A 259 7.84 -2.15 -9.66
CA THR A 259 9.03 -1.35 -9.40
C THR A 259 10.30 -1.96 -9.96
N ASP A 260 11.15 -1.12 -10.57
CA ASP A 260 12.52 -1.41 -10.97
C ASP A 260 13.51 -0.78 -9.97
N GLU A 261 14.36 -1.63 -9.37
CA GLU A 261 15.40 -1.19 -8.44
C GLU A 261 16.39 -0.23 -9.09
N LYS A 262 16.66 -0.38 -10.39
CA LYS A 262 17.56 0.53 -11.13
C LYS A 262 16.94 1.91 -11.31
N ALA A 263 15.62 2.00 -11.47
CA ALA A 263 14.92 3.28 -11.53
C ALA A 263 15.06 4.02 -10.18
N ILE A 264 14.82 3.33 -9.07
CA ILE A 264 14.97 3.91 -7.73
C ILE A 264 16.42 4.32 -7.46
N TYR A 265 17.39 3.47 -7.80
CA TYR A 265 18.82 3.79 -7.69
C TYR A 265 19.16 5.09 -8.43
N ARG A 266 18.73 5.21 -9.69
CA ARG A 266 18.96 6.41 -10.51
C ARG A 266 18.25 7.63 -9.95
N SER A 267 17.03 7.48 -9.41
CA SER A 267 16.30 8.58 -8.78
C SER A 267 16.98 9.07 -7.50
N VAL A 268 17.44 8.16 -6.65
CA VAL A 268 18.21 8.51 -5.45
C VAL A 268 19.48 9.26 -5.84
N LYS A 269 20.25 8.73 -6.80
CA LYS A 269 21.48 9.38 -7.27
C LYS A 269 21.19 10.77 -7.81
N LEU A 270 20.17 10.90 -8.67
CA LEU A 270 19.73 12.18 -9.22
C LEU A 270 19.37 13.20 -8.13
N VAL A 271 18.52 12.82 -7.17
CA VAL A 271 18.07 13.74 -6.11
C VAL A 271 19.21 14.10 -5.16
N ALA A 272 20.00 13.10 -4.73
CA ALA A 272 21.10 13.32 -3.81
C ALA A 272 22.18 14.23 -4.41
N GLU A 273 22.63 13.95 -5.64
CA GLU A 273 23.59 14.78 -6.36
C GLU A 273 23.05 16.19 -6.61
N SER A 274 21.78 16.32 -6.99
CA SER A 274 21.18 17.63 -7.21
C SER A 274 21.16 18.47 -5.94
N ILE A 275 20.79 17.88 -4.81
CA ILE A 275 20.80 18.57 -3.50
C ILE A 275 22.24 18.91 -3.09
N ALA A 276 23.18 17.99 -3.26
CA ALA A 276 24.57 18.25 -2.89
C ALA A 276 25.20 19.35 -3.76
N LYS A 277 24.96 19.33 -5.07
CA LYS A 277 25.39 20.40 -5.99
C LYS A 277 24.85 21.76 -5.58
N HIS A 278 23.58 21.82 -5.16
CA HIS A 278 22.97 23.05 -4.63
C HIS A 278 23.66 23.52 -3.34
N ILE A 279 23.90 22.62 -2.39
CA ILE A 279 24.47 22.94 -1.06
C ILE A 279 25.91 23.44 -1.15
N TYR A 280 26.73 22.85 -2.02
CA TYR A 280 28.15 23.19 -2.14
C TYR A 280 28.44 24.23 -3.23
N GLY A 281 27.42 24.72 -3.95
CA GLY A 281 27.55 25.85 -4.88
C GLY A 281 28.54 25.61 -6.03
N HIS A 282 28.67 24.36 -6.50
CA HIS A 282 29.60 24.05 -7.57
C HIS A 282 28.97 24.32 -8.94
N GLU A 283 29.43 25.39 -9.59
CA GLU A 283 29.14 25.69 -10.99
C GLU A 283 30.08 24.87 -11.89
N GLY A 284 29.63 23.70 -12.35
CA GLY A 284 30.42 22.83 -13.24
C GLY A 284 29.83 21.44 -13.44
N ARG A 285 30.36 20.69 -14.43
CA ARG A 285 29.88 19.37 -14.88
C ARG A 285 30.55 18.15 -14.22
N ASN A 286 31.34 18.30 -13.15
CA ASN A 286 32.31 17.25 -12.79
C ASN A 286 32.49 17.02 -11.28
N ILE A 287 31.41 16.97 -10.50
CA ILE A 287 31.51 16.43 -9.14
C ILE A 287 30.41 15.38 -8.95
N ASP A 288 30.84 14.13 -8.91
CA ASP A 288 30.04 12.96 -8.52
C ASP A 288 30.36 12.71 -7.04
N ILE A 289 29.59 13.35 -6.14
CA ILE A 289 29.83 13.30 -4.68
C ILE A 289 29.54 11.89 -4.14
N PHE A 290 28.52 11.27 -4.69
CA PHE A 290 27.99 9.94 -4.40
C PHE A 290 28.35 8.96 -5.53
N ALA A 291 29.59 9.07 -6.04
CA ALA A 291 30.10 8.19 -7.09
C ALA A 291 30.00 6.70 -6.70
N ASP A 292 29.74 5.84 -7.68
CA ASP A 292 29.41 4.41 -7.48
C ASP A 292 30.59 3.62 -6.87
N ASN A 293 31.82 4.09 -7.08
CA ASN A 293 33.06 3.53 -6.56
C ASN A 293 33.53 4.20 -5.25
N SER A 294 32.75 5.13 -4.70
CA SER A 294 33.10 5.86 -3.49
C SER A 294 32.50 5.20 -2.24
N SER A 295 33.02 5.57 -1.08
CA SER A 295 32.40 5.18 0.19
C SER A 295 30.97 5.72 0.32
N LEU A 296 30.64 6.83 -0.35
CA LEU A 296 29.34 7.49 -0.32
C LEU A 296 28.40 7.00 -1.43
N ALA A 297 28.69 5.87 -2.08
CA ALA A 297 27.81 5.30 -3.08
C ALA A 297 26.42 4.96 -2.51
N VAL A 298 25.42 5.08 -3.39
CA VAL A 298 24.07 4.56 -3.17
C VAL A 298 24.16 3.05 -2.95
N ASN A 299 23.48 2.53 -1.92
CA ASN A 299 23.53 1.12 -1.56
C ASN A 299 22.34 0.36 -2.18
N PRO A 300 22.55 -0.49 -3.21
CA PRO A 300 21.47 -1.23 -3.84
C PRO A 300 20.78 -2.18 -2.86
N TYR A 301 21.52 -2.86 -1.99
CA TYR A 301 20.95 -3.81 -1.02
C TYR A 301 20.03 -3.13 0.00
N TYR A 302 20.36 -1.89 0.37
CA TYR A 302 19.51 -1.08 1.24
C TYR A 302 18.17 -0.78 0.56
N ILE A 303 18.22 -0.34 -0.71
CA ILE A 303 17.04 -0.09 -1.54
C ILE A 303 16.19 -1.35 -1.66
N THR A 304 16.79 -2.49 -2.03
CA THR A 304 16.07 -3.77 -2.16
C THR A 304 15.39 -4.18 -0.85
N SER A 305 16.08 -4.06 0.30
CA SER A 305 15.53 -4.48 1.59
C SER A 305 14.30 -3.67 2.02
N TRP A 306 14.35 -2.34 1.86
CA TRP A 306 13.23 -1.47 2.20
C TRP A 306 12.09 -1.60 1.21
N LEU A 307 12.40 -1.79 -0.08
CA LEU A 307 11.42 -2.03 -1.10
C LEU A 307 10.66 -3.34 -0.87
N ASP A 308 11.37 -4.41 -0.53
CA ASP A 308 10.74 -5.71 -0.21
C ASP A 308 9.84 -5.63 1.02
N LEU A 309 10.24 -4.87 2.05
CA LEU A 309 9.40 -4.60 3.21
C LEU A 309 8.12 -3.85 2.80
N LEU A 310 8.24 -2.73 2.08
CA LEU A 310 7.10 -1.90 1.68
C LEU A 310 6.15 -2.64 0.74
N SER A 311 6.67 -3.49 -0.15
CA SER A 311 5.87 -4.32 -1.05
C SER A 311 5.08 -5.43 -0.34
N GLN A 312 5.36 -5.71 0.93
CA GLN A 312 4.66 -6.73 1.73
C GLN A 312 3.79 -6.13 2.84
N THR A 313 3.92 -4.84 3.12
CA THR A 313 3.21 -4.16 4.21
C THR A 313 2.07 -3.30 3.68
N PRO A 314 0.80 -3.68 3.88
CA PRO A 314 -0.34 -2.81 3.59
C PRO A 314 -0.35 -1.62 4.55
N ARG A 315 -0.52 -0.42 4.00
CA ARG A 315 -0.25 0.84 4.73
C ARG A 315 -1.35 1.88 4.52
N VAL A 316 -2.59 1.44 4.71
CA VAL A 316 -3.76 2.31 4.58
C VAL A 316 -3.99 3.04 5.91
N ALA A 317 -3.74 4.36 5.93
CA ALA A 317 -3.63 5.19 7.14
C ALA A 317 -4.69 4.94 8.24
N PRO A 318 -6.01 4.89 7.94
CA PRO A 318 -7.03 4.63 8.96
C PRO A 318 -6.86 3.35 9.76
N PHE A 319 -6.16 2.35 9.21
CA PHE A 319 -5.96 1.05 9.81
C PHE A 319 -4.57 0.88 10.45
N LEU A 320 -3.71 1.90 10.33
CA LEU A 320 -2.43 1.94 11.01
C LEU A 320 -2.62 2.50 12.42
N SER A 321 -2.26 1.68 13.41
CA SER A 321 -2.32 2.10 14.81
C SER A 321 -1.19 3.09 15.14
N LYS A 322 -1.33 3.89 16.21
CA LYS A 322 -0.27 4.83 16.64
C LYS A 322 1.07 4.14 16.93
N ASN A 323 1.01 2.90 17.42
CA ASN A 323 2.17 2.09 17.78
C ASN A 323 2.44 0.98 16.75
N ASP A 324 2.04 1.20 15.49
CA ASP A 324 2.22 0.20 14.46
C ASP A 324 3.71 -0.14 14.28
N PRO A 325 4.09 -1.43 14.21
CA PRO A 325 5.49 -1.83 14.01
C PRO A 325 6.12 -1.21 12.76
N PHE A 326 5.34 -0.96 11.71
CA PHE A 326 5.82 -0.31 10.49
C PHE A 326 6.25 1.14 10.74
N ILE A 327 5.42 1.92 11.45
CA ILE A 327 5.73 3.31 11.82
C ILE A 327 6.94 3.34 12.75
N ALA A 328 7.03 2.38 13.69
CA ALA A 328 8.18 2.25 14.57
C ALA A 328 9.48 1.93 13.80
N ALA A 329 9.39 1.09 12.76
CA ALA A 329 10.53 0.76 11.88
C ALA A 329 11.01 1.99 11.09
N LEU A 330 10.09 2.75 10.47
CA LEU A 330 10.43 3.99 9.75
C LEU A 330 11.03 5.04 10.69
N LYS A 331 10.47 5.20 11.90
CA LYS A 331 11.00 6.10 12.92
C LYS A 331 12.43 5.71 13.30
N LYS A 332 12.66 4.43 13.56
CA LYS A 332 13.96 3.91 13.95
C LYS A 332 15.00 4.14 12.86
N GLU A 333 14.64 3.83 11.62
CA GLU A 333 15.53 4.03 10.47
C GLU A 333 15.92 5.50 10.31
N LEU A 334 14.95 6.41 10.36
CA LEU A 334 15.26 7.84 10.30
C LEU A 334 16.11 8.29 11.50
N SER A 335 15.95 7.70 12.69
CA SER A 335 16.75 8.07 13.87
C SER A 335 18.19 7.63 13.80
N ASP A 336 18.50 6.59 13.02
CA ASP A 336 19.87 6.14 12.80
C ASP A 336 20.62 7.10 11.84
N HIS A 337 19.88 7.86 11.01
CA HIS A 337 20.45 8.78 10.00
C HIS A 337 20.25 10.27 10.29
N THR A 338 19.49 10.64 11.32
CA THR A 338 19.19 12.04 11.67
C THR A 338 19.37 12.27 13.17
N VAL A 339 19.54 13.53 13.57
CA VAL A 339 19.86 13.87 14.97
C VAL A 339 18.58 13.96 15.81
N GLU A 340 17.54 14.60 15.29
CA GLU A 340 16.28 14.79 16.00
C GLU A 340 15.12 14.20 15.20
N VAL A 341 14.56 13.09 15.71
CA VAL A 341 13.35 12.48 15.14
C VAL A 341 12.15 12.75 16.01
N HIS A 342 11.12 13.34 15.40
CA HIS A 342 9.85 13.62 16.04
C HIS A 342 8.71 12.92 15.29
N VAL A 343 7.76 12.37 16.04
CA VAL A 343 6.54 11.76 15.49
C VAL A 343 5.35 12.55 15.98
N GLN A 344 4.58 13.07 15.03
CA GLN A 344 3.35 13.79 15.28
C GLN A 344 2.16 12.87 14.99
N HIS A 345 1.28 12.69 15.97
CA HIS A 345 0.03 11.95 15.79
C HIS A 345 -1.15 12.91 15.75
N GLU A 346 -1.94 12.82 14.69
CA GLU A 346 -3.12 13.67 14.48
C GLU A 346 -4.33 12.81 14.10
N SER A 347 -5.53 13.36 14.22
CA SER A 347 -6.71 12.73 13.62
C SER A 347 -6.66 12.87 12.09
N LEU A 348 -7.25 11.95 11.35
CA LEU A 348 -7.51 12.12 9.92
C LEU A 348 -8.77 12.96 9.75
N ASP A 349 -8.68 14.04 8.97
CA ASP A 349 -9.87 14.81 8.63
C ASP A 349 -10.71 14.03 7.59
N GLY A 350 -12.00 13.89 7.89
CA GLY A 350 -12.87 12.96 7.16
C GLY A 350 -13.30 13.45 5.78
N ILE A 351 -12.77 12.82 4.73
CA ILE A 351 -13.40 12.75 3.40
C ILE A 351 -14.27 11.48 3.31
N PHE A 352 -13.84 10.42 3.99
CA PHE A 352 -14.46 9.09 3.97
C PHE A 352 -14.90 8.65 5.36
N THR A 353 -15.88 7.75 5.38
CA THR A 353 -16.25 6.98 6.57
C THR A 353 -15.67 5.59 6.46
N PHE A 354 -14.77 5.23 7.38
CA PHE A 354 -14.11 3.92 7.40
C PHE A 354 -14.81 2.96 8.35
N TYR A 355 -14.67 1.66 8.08
CA TYR A 355 -15.18 0.56 8.89
C TYR A 355 -14.04 -0.39 9.25
N ASP A 356 -14.10 -1.00 10.42
CA ASP A 356 -13.01 -1.78 11.05
C ASP A 356 -12.70 -3.13 10.38
N THR A 357 -13.62 -3.70 9.59
CA THR A 357 -13.45 -5.00 8.93
C THR A 357 -12.59 -4.90 7.67
N THR A 358 -11.30 -5.22 7.77
CA THR A 358 -10.36 -5.23 6.63
C THR A 358 -9.96 -6.62 6.15
N LYS A 359 -10.12 -7.65 7.00
CA LYS A 359 -9.76 -9.04 6.72
C LYS A 359 -10.90 -9.97 7.10
N ALA A 360 -11.02 -11.06 6.35
CA ALA A 360 -12.05 -12.07 6.55
C ALA A 360 -11.50 -13.46 6.23
N THR A 361 -12.05 -14.48 6.90
CA THR A 361 -11.76 -15.88 6.57
C THR A 361 -12.94 -16.44 5.77
N LEU A 362 -12.67 -16.88 4.55
CA LEU A 362 -13.63 -17.57 3.70
C LEU A 362 -13.56 -19.07 3.97
N ASN A 363 -14.63 -19.62 4.54
CA ASN A 363 -14.78 -21.06 4.70
C ASN A 363 -15.54 -21.63 3.51
N VAL A 364 -14.92 -22.56 2.80
CA VAL A 364 -15.54 -23.25 1.67
C VAL A 364 -15.85 -24.68 2.09
N TYR A 365 -17.13 -25.05 2.02
CA TYR A 365 -17.58 -26.41 2.28
C TYR A 365 -18.11 -27.05 1.00
N GLN A 366 -17.68 -28.26 0.72
CA GLN A 366 -18.30 -29.09 -0.30
C GLN A 366 -19.53 -29.77 0.32
N VAL A 367 -20.71 -29.45 -0.20
CA VAL A 367 -21.96 -30.00 0.28
C VAL A 367 -22.22 -31.33 -0.43
N ALA A 368 -22.42 -32.38 0.35
CA ALA A 368 -22.81 -33.68 -0.17
C ALA A 368 -24.14 -33.57 -0.91
N SER A 369 -24.27 -34.28 -2.03
CA SER A 369 -25.52 -34.33 -2.77
C SER A 369 -26.59 -35.08 -1.96
N VAL A 370 -27.85 -34.67 -2.10
CA VAL A 370 -29.02 -35.42 -1.57
C VAL A 370 -29.04 -36.87 -2.09
N THR A 371 -28.40 -37.16 -3.23
CA THR A 371 -28.25 -38.54 -3.72
C THR A 371 -27.44 -39.41 -2.76
N PHE A 372 -26.46 -38.84 -2.06
CA PHE A 372 -25.70 -39.56 -1.04
C PHE A 372 -26.60 -39.98 0.12
N ASP A 373 -27.42 -39.06 0.63
CA ASP A 373 -28.36 -39.35 1.72
C ASP A 373 -29.42 -40.39 1.31
N LEU A 374 -29.92 -40.32 0.07
CA LEU A 374 -30.85 -41.32 -0.47
C LEU A 374 -30.21 -42.70 -0.63
N LEU A 375 -28.95 -42.76 -1.10
CA LEU A 375 -28.21 -44.00 -1.21
C LEU A 375 -27.91 -44.58 0.17
N PHE A 376 -27.51 -43.74 1.12
CA PHE A 376 -27.29 -44.13 2.50
C PHE A 376 -28.57 -44.68 3.14
N LEU A 377 -29.71 -44.01 2.93
CA LEU A 377 -31.03 -44.50 3.37
C LEU A 377 -31.37 -45.86 2.75
N LEU A 378 -31.09 -46.07 1.47
CA LEU A 378 -31.32 -47.35 0.79
C LEU A 378 -30.43 -48.45 1.39
N VAL A 379 -29.16 -48.18 1.63
CA VAL A 379 -28.23 -49.14 2.24
C VAL A 379 -28.67 -49.50 3.66
N LEU A 380 -29.01 -48.51 4.48
CA LEU A 380 -29.51 -48.74 5.84
C LEU A 380 -30.85 -49.49 5.85
N GLY A 381 -31.77 -49.10 4.96
CA GLY A 381 -33.07 -49.77 4.81
C GLY A 381 -32.91 -51.22 4.39
N SER A 382 -32.09 -51.49 3.38
CA SER A 382 -31.81 -52.86 2.93
C SER A 382 -31.12 -53.70 4.00
N TYR A 383 -30.16 -53.12 4.74
CA TYR A 383 -29.52 -53.79 5.88
C TYR A 383 -30.54 -54.19 6.95
N LEU A 384 -31.43 -53.29 7.34
CA LEU A 384 -32.47 -53.56 8.34
C LEU A 384 -33.46 -54.63 7.85
N ILE A 385 -33.84 -54.60 6.57
CA ILE A 385 -34.71 -55.63 5.96
C ILE A 385 -34.03 -57.01 5.98
N ILE A 386 -32.74 -57.07 5.63
CA ILE A 386 -31.96 -58.32 5.64
C ILE A 386 -31.81 -58.83 7.07
N LEU A 387 -31.48 -57.96 8.03
CA LEU A 387 -31.34 -58.32 9.44
C LEU A 387 -32.65 -58.84 10.03
N PHE A 388 -33.76 -58.15 9.75
CA PHE A 388 -35.10 -58.58 10.15
C PHE A 388 -35.42 -59.95 9.56
N SER A 389 -35.16 -60.13 8.26
CA SER A 389 -35.41 -61.40 7.58
C SER A 389 -34.58 -62.53 8.17
N PHE A 390 -33.30 -62.30 8.45
CA PHE A 390 -32.39 -63.26 9.07
C PHE A 390 -32.86 -63.66 10.48
N LEU A 391 -33.25 -62.69 11.32
CA LEU A 391 -33.75 -62.95 12.67
C LEU A 391 -35.07 -63.73 12.67
N VAL A 392 -35.99 -63.41 11.75
CA VAL A 392 -37.27 -64.13 11.63
C VAL A 392 -37.05 -65.55 11.13
N ILE A 393 -36.19 -65.75 10.12
CA ILE A 393 -35.87 -67.08 9.60
C ILE A 393 -35.23 -67.96 10.69
N THR A 394 -34.29 -67.42 11.45
CA THR A 394 -33.59 -68.16 12.52
C THR A 394 -34.47 -68.48 13.73
N THR A 395 -35.46 -67.65 14.05
CA THR A 395 -36.32 -67.85 15.24
C THR A 395 -37.66 -68.54 14.95
N ARG A 396 -38.26 -68.34 13.78
CA ARG A 396 -39.62 -68.80 13.44
C ARG A 396 -39.74 -69.64 12.17
N GLY A 397 -38.65 -69.80 11.41
CA GLY A 397 -38.63 -70.55 10.17
C GLY A 397 -39.11 -69.75 8.96
N LEU A 398 -38.84 -70.28 7.76
CA LEU A 398 -38.99 -69.56 6.49
C LEU A 398 -40.46 -69.30 6.09
N ASP A 399 -41.35 -70.20 6.49
CA ASP A 399 -42.78 -70.15 6.14
C ASP A 399 -43.51 -68.97 6.80
N ASP A 400 -43.06 -68.57 7.99
CA ASP A 400 -43.69 -67.49 8.76
C ASP A 400 -43.33 -66.10 8.19
N LEU A 401 -42.11 -65.95 7.66
CA LEU A 401 -41.72 -64.72 6.93
C LEU A 401 -42.55 -64.54 5.66
N ILE A 402 -42.85 -65.63 4.94
CA ILE A 402 -43.69 -65.60 3.74
C ILE A 402 -45.15 -65.27 4.09
N ASN A 403 -45.63 -65.74 5.24
CA ASN A 403 -47.00 -65.46 5.70
C ASN A 403 -47.21 -64.00 6.13
N ILE A 404 -46.17 -63.30 6.64
CA ILE A 404 -46.26 -61.87 6.99
C ILE A 404 -46.56 -60.98 5.77
N PHE A 405 -46.04 -61.33 4.59
CA PHE A 405 -46.26 -60.56 3.36
C PHE A 405 -47.42 -61.06 2.48
N ARG A 406 -48.06 -62.19 2.86
CA ARG A 406 -49.27 -62.66 2.18
C ARG A 406 -50.48 -61.88 2.68
N ARG A 407 -51.23 -61.27 1.75
CA ARG A 407 -52.54 -60.69 2.06
C ARG A 407 -53.42 -61.74 2.74
N PRO A 408 -54.12 -61.42 3.84
CA PRO A 408 -55.05 -62.37 4.44
C PRO A 408 -56.10 -62.76 3.38
N PRO A 409 -56.47 -64.05 3.27
CA PRO A 409 -57.45 -64.48 2.30
C PRO A 409 -58.77 -63.73 2.53
N SER A 410 -59.36 -63.19 1.47
CA SER A 410 -60.63 -62.47 1.57
C SER A 410 -61.66 -63.41 2.18
N ARG A 411 -62.22 -63.00 3.31
CA ARG A 411 -63.27 -63.73 4.01
C ARG A 411 -64.50 -63.70 3.09
N LYS A 412 -64.69 -64.72 2.25
CA LYS A 412 -65.96 -64.94 1.57
C LYS A 412 -67.04 -65.01 2.65
N ALA A 413 -67.93 -64.02 2.67
CA ALA A 413 -69.14 -64.05 3.48
C ALA A 413 -69.91 -65.33 3.11
N LYS A 414 -70.12 -66.22 4.09
CA LYS A 414 -71.15 -67.24 3.97
C LYS A 414 -72.49 -66.52 4.08
N ALA A 415 -73.24 -66.53 2.98
CA ALA A 415 -74.67 -66.27 3.00
C ALA A 415 -75.40 -67.53 3.52
N ALA A 416 -76.44 -67.27 4.32
CA ALA A 416 -77.38 -68.19 4.97
C ALA A 416 -76.84 -69.01 6.16
#